data_AF-A0A972QEX2-F1
#
_entry.id   AF-A0A972QEX2-F1
#
_cell.length_a   1.000
_cell.length_b   1.000
_cell.length_c   1.000
_cell.angle_alpha   90.00
_cell.angle_beta   90.00
_cell.angle_gamma   90.00
#
_symmetry.space_group_name_H-M   'P 1'
#
loop_
_entity.id
_entity.type
_entity.pdbx_description
1 polymer ?
#
loop_
_entity_poly.entity_id
_entity_poly.type
_entity_poly.pdbx_seq_one_letter_code
_entity_poly.pdbx_strand_id
1 'polypeptide(L)'
;MENILFLYEGIFRKPRLWSNRELKKIAHLFKGSVVNVSAWKDYDKSVKYKDYIFGDYDSGELYRSYFVNAEKYTITNHPNCRKGNGGSESITLDLEKELPREFENKFDVVFNHTVLEHIFDVFKAFENLCHMSKDVVILVAPFIQKVHYSEEYGDYWRFTPQALDQMFKRNGFTVLHRSSSNLFQSSIYYFYVASRHPEKWSHLFQVKDINEQLGRINTGNNVFIFGTLHLKLEMLIRKLLGFLKIKNN
;
A
#
# COMPACT_ATOMS: atom_id res chain seq x y z
N MET A 1 19.49 2.08 -22.51
CA MET A 1 18.76 1.08 -21.70
C MET A 1 18.64 1.51 -20.23
N GLU A 2 19.70 1.98 -19.59
CA GLU A 2 19.68 2.41 -18.17
C GLU A 2 18.61 3.48 -17.83
N ASN A 3 18.42 4.49 -18.69
CA ASN A 3 17.41 5.55 -18.47
C ASN A 3 15.96 5.04 -18.52
N ILE A 4 15.70 3.92 -19.20
CA ILE A 4 14.34 3.34 -19.31
C ILE A 4 14.01 2.52 -18.06
N LEU A 5 14.98 1.77 -17.52
CA LEU A 5 14.84 1.06 -16.24
C LEU A 5 14.62 2.04 -15.07
N PHE A 6 15.35 3.15 -15.04
CA PHE A 6 15.20 4.19 -14.00
C PHE A 6 13.78 4.79 -13.96
N LEU A 7 13.19 5.05 -15.13
CA LEU A 7 11.81 5.56 -15.23
C LEU A 7 10.79 4.51 -14.76
N TYR A 8 11.00 3.24 -15.12
CA TYR A 8 10.06 2.16 -14.81
C TYR A 8 10.02 1.82 -13.31
N GLU A 9 11.16 1.86 -12.62
CA GLU A 9 11.22 1.61 -11.17
C GLU A 9 10.67 2.75 -10.33
N GLY A 10 10.85 4.00 -10.79
CA GLY A 10 10.23 5.16 -10.16
C GLY A 10 8.71 5.00 -10.03
N ILE A 11 8.07 4.23 -10.92
CA ILE A 11 6.63 4.04 -10.92
C ILE A 11 6.14 3.26 -9.68
N PHE A 12 6.85 2.21 -9.26
CA PHE A 12 6.42 1.34 -8.15
C PHE A 12 7.13 1.65 -6.83
N ARG A 13 8.36 2.13 -6.90
CA ARG A 13 9.16 2.38 -5.71
C ARG A 13 8.75 3.68 -5.00
N LYS A 14 8.48 4.75 -5.75
CA LYS A 14 8.11 6.05 -5.17
C LYS A 14 6.89 5.95 -4.24
N PRO A 15 5.79 5.26 -4.60
CA PRO A 15 4.61 5.15 -3.74
C PRO A 15 4.87 4.31 -2.49
N ARG A 16 5.67 3.25 -2.60
CA ARG A 16 6.12 2.48 -1.42
C ARG A 16 6.91 3.38 -0.46
N LEU A 17 7.94 4.08 -0.94
CA LEU A 17 8.72 5.00 -0.10
C LEU A 17 7.86 6.12 0.50
N TRP A 18 6.85 6.61 -0.23
CA TRP A 18 5.87 7.55 0.32
C TRP A 18 5.08 6.92 1.47
N SER A 19 4.52 5.71 1.29
CA SER A 19 3.76 5.04 2.35
C SER A 19 4.61 4.71 3.57
N ASN A 20 5.90 4.41 3.41
CA ASN A 20 6.83 4.22 4.52
C ASN A 20 6.99 5.51 5.34
N ARG A 21 7.06 6.67 4.67
CA ARG A 21 7.10 7.97 5.35
C ARG A 21 5.80 8.26 6.09
N GLU A 22 4.65 7.94 5.51
CA GLU A 22 3.36 8.05 6.20
C GLU A 22 3.34 7.18 7.46
N LEU A 23 3.80 5.93 7.36
CA LEU A 23 3.89 5.02 8.50
C LEU A 23 4.83 5.57 9.60
N LYS A 24 6.04 6.04 9.24
CA LYS A 24 7.01 6.60 10.21
C LYS A 24 6.45 7.77 11.02
N LYS A 25 5.54 8.57 10.46
CA LYS A 25 4.91 9.69 11.17
C LYS A 25 4.02 9.25 12.33
N ILE A 26 3.51 8.02 12.30
CA ILE A 26 2.47 7.60 13.25
C ILE A 26 2.80 6.30 13.99
N ALA A 27 3.69 5.45 13.48
CA ALA A 27 3.96 4.13 14.03
C ALA A 27 4.43 4.17 15.49
N HIS A 28 5.17 5.22 15.86
CA HIS A 28 5.63 5.45 17.23
C HIS A 28 4.48 5.76 18.22
N LEU A 29 3.28 6.11 17.74
CA LEU A 29 2.14 6.40 18.62
C LEU A 29 1.51 5.13 19.19
N PHE A 30 1.71 3.99 18.54
CA PHE A 30 1.10 2.73 18.92
C PHE A 30 1.99 1.91 19.86
N LYS A 31 1.35 1.20 20.80
CA LYS A 31 1.98 0.40 21.85
C LYS A 31 1.40 -1.02 21.86
N GLY A 32 1.98 -1.89 22.68
CA GLY A 32 1.52 -3.26 22.85
C GLY A 32 2.01 -4.17 21.73
N SER A 33 1.16 -5.10 21.32
CA SER A 33 1.48 -6.12 20.32
C SER A 33 1.13 -5.67 18.90
N VAL A 34 2.10 -5.76 18.00
CA VAL A 34 1.99 -5.39 16.59
C VAL A 34 2.21 -6.63 15.72
N VAL A 35 1.39 -6.81 14.69
CA VAL A 35 1.65 -7.78 13.63
C VAL A 35 1.77 -7.11 12.27
N ASN A 36 2.81 -7.43 11.52
CA ASN A 36 2.91 -7.12 10.10
C ASN A 36 2.51 -8.36 9.29
N VAL A 37 1.41 -8.26 8.55
CA VAL A 37 0.73 -9.39 7.94
C VAL A 37 1.19 -9.56 6.50
N SER A 38 1.65 -10.76 6.16
CA SER A 38 2.31 -11.07 4.88
C SER A 38 3.54 -10.17 4.66
N ALA A 39 4.32 -9.97 5.73
CA ALA A 39 5.46 -9.06 5.78
C ALA A 39 6.67 -9.54 4.98
N TRP A 40 6.67 -10.80 4.58
CA TRP A 40 7.81 -11.52 4.06
C TRP A 40 9.02 -11.45 4.98
N LYS A 41 10.10 -10.76 4.58
CA LYS A 41 11.31 -10.52 5.38
C LYS A 41 11.26 -9.23 6.21
N ASP A 42 10.11 -8.54 6.23
CA ASP A 42 9.87 -7.28 6.95
C ASP A 42 10.66 -6.05 6.43
N TYR A 43 11.34 -6.16 5.29
CA TYR A 43 12.07 -5.03 4.70
C TYR A 43 11.14 -3.97 4.11
N ASP A 44 11.46 -2.72 4.38
CA ASP A 44 10.76 -1.53 3.89
C ASP A 44 11.11 -1.17 2.42
N LYS A 45 12.11 -1.85 1.85
CA LYS A 45 12.59 -1.69 0.46
C LYS A 45 13.18 -0.29 0.19
N SER A 46 13.76 0.34 1.21
CA SER A 46 14.29 1.72 1.14
C SER A 46 15.72 1.88 0.62
N VAL A 47 16.41 0.79 0.23
CA VAL A 47 17.84 0.73 -0.18
C VAL A 47 18.43 2.01 -0.78
N LYS A 48 19.49 2.55 -0.17
CA LYS A 48 20.06 3.86 -0.53
C LYS A 48 20.84 3.86 -1.86
N TYR A 49 21.43 2.74 -2.30
CA TYR A 49 22.27 2.63 -3.49
C TYR A 49 22.02 1.34 -4.30
N LYS A 50 22.45 1.36 -5.56
CA LYS A 50 22.14 0.39 -6.61
C LYS A 50 22.52 -1.07 -6.27
N ASP A 51 21.53 -1.93 -6.00
CA ASP A 51 21.61 -3.38 -6.28
C ASP A 51 20.85 -3.72 -7.58
N TYR A 52 21.01 -2.87 -8.59
CA TYR A 52 20.24 -2.91 -9.84
C TYR A 52 20.62 -4.06 -10.78
N ILE A 53 21.75 -4.74 -10.55
CA ILE A 53 22.21 -5.79 -11.45
C ILE A 53 21.51 -7.14 -11.15
N PHE A 54 20.98 -7.32 -9.94
CA PHE A 54 20.43 -8.62 -9.51
C PHE A 54 18.98 -8.61 -9.01
N GLY A 55 18.29 -7.47 -9.08
CA GLY A 55 16.83 -7.44 -8.90
C GLY A 55 16.34 -7.77 -7.48
N ASP A 56 17.20 -7.61 -6.47
CA ASP A 56 16.82 -7.90 -5.09
C ASP A 56 16.24 -6.65 -4.41
N TYR A 57 14.91 -6.57 -4.41
CA TYR A 57 14.14 -5.50 -3.76
C TYR A 57 14.08 -5.65 -2.23
N ASP A 58 14.85 -6.56 -1.63
CA ASP A 58 14.74 -6.95 -0.22
C ASP A 58 15.91 -6.54 0.65
N SER A 59 16.34 -5.31 0.49
CA SER A 59 17.18 -4.64 1.47
C SER A 59 16.54 -3.32 1.89
N GLY A 60 16.97 -2.77 3.02
CA GLY A 60 16.39 -1.57 3.62
C GLY A 60 16.32 -1.65 5.14
N GLU A 61 15.61 -0.71 5.74
CA GLU A 61 15.24 -0.81 7.15
C GLU A 61 14.10 -1.84 7.31
N LEU A 62 13.97 -2.42 8.49
CA LEU A 62 12.85 -3.31 8.80
C LEU A 62 11.65 -2.50 9.27
N TYR A 63 10.43 -2.82 8.85
CA TYR A 63 9.22 -2.12 9.32
C TYR A 63 9.08 -2.18 10.85
N ARG A 64 9.58 -3.25 11.50
CA ARG A 64 9.63 -3.34 12.97
C ARG A 64 10.29 -2.13 13.63
N SER A 65 11.28 -1.52 12.97
CA SER A 65 12.01 -0.36 13.49
C SER A 65 11.16 0.91 13.57
N TYR A 66 10.00 0.94 12.90
CA TYR A 66 9.11 2.10 12.90
C TYR A 66 8.19 2.08 14.14
N PHE A 67 7.87 0.89 14.63
CA PHE A 67 7.03 0.66 15.81
C PHE A 67 7.88 0.63 17.09
N VAL A 68 8.62 1.71 17.33
CA VAL A 68 9.61 1.81 18.44
C VAL A 68 9.01 1.61 19.84
N ASN A 69 7.71 1.81 20.00
CA ASN A 69 6.99 1.66 21.26
C ASN A 69 6.19 0.35 21.35
N ALA A 70 6.33 -0.56 20.38
CA ALA A 70 5.73 -1.89 20.46
C ALA A 70 6.44 -2.75 21.52
N GLU A 71 5.64 -3.41 22.37
CA GLU A 71 6.12 -4.38 23.35
C GLU A 71 6.50 -5.69 22.67
N LYS A 72 5.76 -6.05 21.61
CA LYS A 72 6.00 -7.25 20.80
C LYS A 72 5.71 -6.95 19.34
N TYR A 73 6.60 -7.39 18.46
CA TYR A 73 6.42 -7.32 17.01
C TYR A 73 6.44 -8.73 16.43
N THR A 74 5.46 -9.05 15.59
CA THR A 74 5.30 -10.35 14.96
C THR A 74 5.12 -10.17 13.46
N ILE A 75 5.62 -11.12 12.68
CA ILE A 75 5.37 -11.17 11.24
C ILE A 75 4.59 -12.43 10.91
N THR A 76 3.68 -12.34 9.94
CA THR A 76 3.03 -13.52 9.37
C THR A 76 3.32 -13.61 7.89
N ASN A 77 3.24 -14.82 7.33
CA ASN A 77 3.46 -15.10 5.92
C ASN A 77 2.57 -16.22 5.41
N HIS A 78 2.22 -16.15 4.13
CA HIS A 78 1.42 -17.18 3.47
C HIS A 78 2.20 -18.52 3.44
N PRO A 79 1.56 -19.69 3.68
CA PRO A 79 2.23 -21.00 3.72
C PRO A 79 3.04 -21.32 2.46
N ASN A 80 2.57 -20.87 1.30
CA ASN A 80 3.23 -21.12 0.02
C ASN A 80 4.28 -20.07 -0.36
N CYS A 81 4.77 -19.26 0.58
CA CYS A 81 5.82 -18.27 0.30
C CYS A 81 7.16 -18.97 -0.02
N ARG A 82 7.41 -19.23 -1.32
CA ARG A 82 8.59 -19.97 -1.79
C ARG A 82 9.92 -19.25 -1.54
N LYS A 83 9.89 -17.93 -1.36
CA LYS A 83 11.08 -17.08 -1.18
C LYS A 83 11.51 -16.88 0.28
N GLY A 84 11.01 -17.74 1.17
CA GLY A 84 11.37 -17.81 2.59
C GLY A 84 10.39 -17.06 3.49
N ASN A 85 10.04 -17.65 4.63
CA ASN A 85 9.03 -17.11 5.55
C ASN A 85 9.57 -16.00 6.47
N GLY A 86 10.59 -15.22 6.09
CA GLY A 86 11.16 -14.22 7.02
C GLY A 86 11.91 -14.81 8.24
N GLY A 87 12.28 -16.10 8.17
CA GLY A 87 12.98 -16.81 9.25
C GLY A 87 12.06 -17.66 10.14
N SER A 88 12.63 -18.29 11.17
CA SER A 88 11.90 -19.19 12.09
C SER A 88 10.89 -18.48 13.00
N GLU A 89 10.91 -17.14 13.07
CA GLU A 89 10.05 -16.34 13.93
C GLU A 89 8.74 -15.89 13.25
N SER A 90 8.57 -16.16 11.95
CA SER A 90 7.32 -15.86 11.26
C SER A 90 6.27 -16.92 11.49
N ILE A 91 5.04 -16.44 11.67
CA ILE A 91 3.85 -17.27 11.76
C ILE A 91 3.31 -17.55 10.36
N THR A 92 2.94 -18.80 10.09
CA THR A 92 2.24 -19.15 8.85
C THR A 92 0.76 -18.78 8.96
N LEU A 93 0.26 -17.99 8.01
CA LEU A 93 -1.14 -17.55 7.97
C LEU A 93 -1.62 -17.42 6.53
N ASP A 94 -2.69 -18.12 6.18
CA ASP A 94 -3.45 -17.91 4.95
C ASP A 94 -4.68 -17.05 5.26
N LEU A 95 -4.74 -15.85 4.68
CA LEU A 95 -5.81 -14.89 4.91
C LEU A 95 -7.14 -15.27 4.24
N GLU A 96 -7.15 -16.22 3.29
CA GLU A 96 -8.39 -16.72 2.66
C GLU A 96 -9.06 -17.84 3.47
N LYS A 97 -8.44 -18.30 4.57
CA LYS A 97 -8.98 -19.34 5.45
C LYS A 97 -9.62 -18.76 6.70
N GLU A 98 -10.31 -19.61 7.44
CA GLU A 98 -10.79 -19.24 8.77
C GLU A 98 -9.62 -18.85 9.67
N LEU A 99 -9.76 -17.71 10.36
CA LEU A 99 -8.74 -17.22 11.27
C LEU A 99 -8.62 -18.20 12.45
N PRO A 100 -7.41 -18.72 12.76
CA PRO A 100 -7.22 -19.50 13.97
C PRO A 100 -7.62 -18.69 15.20
N ARG A 101 -8.41 -19.29 16.10
CA ARG A 101 -8.95 -18.61 17.30
C ARG A 101 -7.88 -17.92 18.15
N GLU A 102 -6.68 -18.47 18.18
CA GLU A 102 -5.53 -17.89 18.89
C GLU A 102 -5.07 -16.53 18.34
N PHE A 103 -5.53 -16.11 17.16
CA PHE A 103 -5.25 -14.79 16.58
C PHE A 103 -6.40 -13.81 16.76
N GLU A 104 -7.60 -14.24 17.14
CA GLU A 104 -8.73 -13.34 17.39
C GLU A 104 -8.38 -12.33 18.50
N ASN A 105 -8.50 -11.04 18.19
CA ASN A 105 -8.18 -9.91 19.06
C ASN A 105 -6.82 -10.08 19.77
N LYS A 106 -5.83 -10.67 19.09
CA LYS A 106 -4.51 -10.92 19.66
C LYS A 106 -3.63 -9.68 19.63
N PHE A 107 -3.71 -8.90 18.56
CA PHE A 107 -2.78 -7.82 18.31
C PHE A 107 -3.44 -6.46 18.56
N ASP A 108 -2.74 -5.56 19.23
CA ASP A 108 -3.20 -4.19 19.44
C ASP A 108 -3.19 -3.40 18.11
N VAL A 109 -2.23 -3.72 17.24
CA VAL A 109 -2.11 -3.16 15.88
C VAL A 109 -1.89 -4.27 14.85
N VAL A 110 -2.64 -4.20 13.76
CA VAL A 110 -2.43 -5.00 12.55
C VAL A 110 -1.98 -4.08 11.42
N PHE A 111 -0.82 -4.37 10.83
CA PHE A 111 -0.29 -3.65 9.67
C PHE A 111 -0.28 -4.57 8.44
N ASN A 112 -0.75 -4.08 7.30
CA ASN A 112 -0.73 -4.81 6.04
C ASN A 112 -0.33 -3.88 4.88
N HIS A 113 0.61 -4.33 4.05
CA HIS A 113 1.24 -3.49 3.03
C HIS A 113 1.32 -4.16 1.67
N THR A 114 0.49 -3.72 0.71
CA THR A 114 0.48 -4.23 -0.68
C THR A 114 0.35 -5.74 -0.77
N VAL A 115 -0.75 -6.27 -0.19
CA VAL A 115 -1.04 -7.71 -0.12
C VAL A 115 -2.47 -8.00 -0.58
N LEU A 116 -3.46 -7.20 -0.14
CA LEU A 116 -4.87 -7.47 -0.42
C LEU A 116 -5.20 -7.47 -1.92
N GLU A 117 -4.46 -6.74 -2.75
CA GLU A 117 -4.61 -6.76 -4.21
C GLU A 117 -4.33 -8.15 -4.81
N HIS A 118 -3.55 -8.97 -4.12
CA HIS A 118 -3.10 -10.29 -4.55
C HIS A 118 -3.98 -11.44 -4.05
N ILE A 119 -5.00 -11.14 -3.24
CA ILE A 119 -5.90 -12.13 -2.64
C ILE A 119 -7.24 -12.10 -3.36
N PHE A 120 -7.75 -13.25 -3.81
CA PHE A 120 -9.01 -13.29 -4.54
C PHE A 120 -10.20 -13.07 -3.59
N ASP A 121 -10.30 -13.84 -2.50
CA ASP A 121 -11.30 -13.62 -1.44
C ASP A 121 -10.88 -12.49 -0.49
N VAL A 122 -10.89 -11.28 -1.04
CA VAL A 122 -10.43 -10.08 -0.33
C VAL A 122 -11.32 -9.70 0.85
N PHE A 123 -12.60 -10.06 0.82
CA PHE A 123 -13.51 -9.75 1.92
C PHE A 123 -13.18 -10.59 3.14
N LYS A 124 -12.95 -11.91 2.97
CA LYS A 124 -12.48 -12.77 4.07
C LYS A 124 -11.12 -12.33 4.57
N ALA A 125 -10.19 -12.01 3.66
CA ALA A 125 -8.86 -11.55 4.06
C ALA A 125 -8.91 -10.26 4.89
N PHE A 126 -9.70 -9.28 4.47
CA PHE A 126 -9.87 -8.04 5.20
C PHE A 126 -10.58 -8.25 6.55
N GLU A 127 -11.59 -9.12 6.59
CA GLU A 127 -12.28 -9.53 7.82
C GLU A 127 -11.27 -10.12 8.83
N ASN A 128 -10.41 -11.03 8.36
CA ASN A 128 -9.36 -11.64 9.18
C ASN A 128 -8.37 -10.60 9.70
N LEU A 129 -7.93 -9.62 8.89
CA LEU A 129 -7.10 -8.50 9.38
C LEU A 129 -7.79 -7.76 10.53
N CYS A 130 -9.09 -7.52 10.41
CA CYS A 130 -9.88 -6.81 11.42
C CYS A 130 -10.11 -7.65 12.68
N HIS A 131 -10.36 -8.95 12.54
CA HIS A 131 -10.54 -9.88 13.68
C HIS A 131 -9.24 -10.11 14.44
N MET A 132 -8.08 -10.05 13.78
CA MET A 132 -6.79 -10.12 14.48
C MET A 132 -6.52 -8.90 15.36
N SER A 133 -7.10 -7.75 14.99
CA SER A 133 -6.87 -6.47 15.67
C SER A 133 -7.85 -6.24 16.80
N LYS A 134 -7.31 -5.95 17.98
CA LYS A 134 -8.07 -5.42 19.12
C LYS A 134 -8.58 -4.02 18.84
N ASP A 135 -7.73 -3.17 18.26
CA ASP A 135 -8.05 -1.76 18.06
C ASP A 135 -7.64 -1.21 16.71
N VAL A 136 -6.35 -1.23 16.35
CA VAL A 136 -5.87 -0.48 15.18
C VAL A 136 -5.57 -1.39 13.99
N VAL A 137 -6.02 -0.99 12.80
CA VAL A 137 -5.58 -1.57 11.52
C VAL A 137 -4.97 -0.47 10.67
N ILE A 138 -3.74 -0.70 10.21
CA ILE A 138 -3.02 0.15 9.27
C ILE A 138 -2.92 -0.59 7.94
N LEU A 139 -3.42 0.02 6.87
CA LEU A 139 -3.49 -0.60 5.56
C LEU A 139 -2.83 0.28 4.50
N VAL A 140 -1.99 -0.35 3.68
CA VAL A 140 -1.49 0.24 2.43
C VAL A 140 -1.94 -0.63 1.26
N ALA A 141 -2.65 -0.03 0.31
CA ALA A 141 -3.18 -0.74 -0.85
C ALA A 141 -3.01 0.07 -2.14
N PRO A 142 -2.76 -0.57 -3.29
CA PRO A 142 -2.65 0.13 -4.57
C PRO A 142 -4.03 0.53 -5.12
N PHE A 143 -4.10 1.76 -5.63
CA PHE A 143 -5.26 2.28 -6.37
C PHE A 143 -5.00 2.35 -7.88
N ILE A 144 -3.89 2.94 -8.30
CA ILE A 144 -3.41 2.89 -9.69
C ILE A 144 -2.03 2.27 -9.70
N GLN A 145 -1.90 1.09 -10.28
CA GLN A 145 -0.63 0.40 -10.45
C GLN A 145 -0.73 -0.52 -11.65
N LYS A 146 0.35 -0.64 -12.44
CA LYS A 146 0.42 -1.64 -13.51
C LYS A 146 0.16 -3.03 -12.94
N VAL A 147 -0.69 -3.80 -13.62
CA VAL A 147 -0.97 -5.19 -13.26
C VAL A 147 0.34 -5.98 -13.22
N HIS A 148 0.55 -6.72 -12.14
CA HIS A 148 1.75 -7.52 -11.92
C HIS A 148 1.41 -8.79 -11.13
N TYR A 149 1.67 -9.94 -11.73
CA TYR A 149 1.43 -11.24 -11.11
C TYR A 149 2.67 -12.11 -11.26
N SER A 150 2.71 -13.19 -10.50
CA SER A 150 3.73 -14.23 -10.62
C SER A 150 3.05 -15.60 -10.63
N GLU A 151 3.83 -16.66 -10.73
CA GLU A 151 3.31 -18.01 -10.51
C GLU A 151 2.81 -18.23 -9.08
N GLU A 152 3.21 -17.38 -8.13
CA GLU A 152 2.88 -17.50 -6.70
C GLU A 152 1.64 -16.69 -6.28
N TYR A 153 1.27 -15.65 -7.04
CA TYR A 153 0.15 -14.77 -6.71
C TYR A 153 -0.43 -14.05 -7.93
N GLY A 154 -1.75 -13.81 -7.92
CA GLY A 154 -2.45 -12.98 -8.90
C GLY A 154 -2.45 -11.50 -8.54
N ASP A 155 -3.13 -10.67 -9.34
CA ASP A 155 -3.31 -9.23 -9.08
C ASP A 155 -4.73 -8.83 -9.48
N TYR A 156 -5.63 -8.89 -8.50
CA TYR A 156 -7.07 -8.95 -8.68
C TYR A 156 -7.77 -7.61 -8.43
N TRP A 157 -7.30 -6.82 -7.46
CA TRP A 157 -8.08 -5.70 -6.91
C TRP A 157 -7.39 -4.33 -7.03
N ARG A 158 -8.19 -3.31 -7.33
CA ARG A 158 -7.84 -1.89 -7.18
C ARG A 158 -8.91 -1.25 -6.32
N PHE A 159 -8.54 -0.82 -5.12
CA PHE A 159 -9.52 -0.40 -4.12
C PHE A 159 -9.86 1.07 -4.27
N THR A 160 -11.14 1.40 -4.42
CA THR A 160 -11.59 2.79 -4.29
C THR A 160 -11.61 3.19 -2.81
N PRO A 161 -11.51 4.49 -2.48
CA PRO A 161 -11.62 4.96 -1.10
C PRO A 161 -12.92 4.52 -0.42
N GLN A 162 -14.04 4.60 -1.14
CA GLN A 162 -15.35 4.19 -0.62
C GLN A 162 -15.41 2.69 -0.31
N ALA A 163 -14.76 1.84 -1.12
CA ALA A 163 -14.72 0.41 -0.86
C ALA A 163 -13.98 0.12 0.46
N LEU A 164 -12.79 0.71 0.66
CA LEU A 164 -12.02 0.55 1.90
C LEU A 164 -12.79 1.05 3.13
N ASP A 165 -13.41 2.22 3.04
CA ASP A 165 -14.25 2.77 4.11
C ASP A 165 -15.39 1.83 4.50
N GLN A 166 -16.08 1.27 3.51
CA GLN A 166 -17.17 0.33 3.75
C GLN A 166 -16.66 -0.99 4.35
N MET A 167 -15.49 -1.47 3.91
CA MET A 167 -14.87 -2.67 4.47
C MET A 167 -14.49 -2.46 5.95
N PHE A 168 -13.88 -1.33 6.30
CA PHE A 168 -13.62 -0.99 7.72
C PHE A 168 -14.91 -0.88 8.53
N LYS A 169 -15.89 -0.13 8.02
CA LYS A 169 -17.18 0.07 8.71
C LYS A 169 -17.90 -1.24 8.98
N ARG A 170 -17.94 -2.15 8.00
CA ARG A 170 -18.56 -3.48 8.13
C ARG A 170 -17.90 -4.35 9.22
N ASN A 171 -16.62 -4.10 9.51
CA ASN A 171 -15.86 -4.81 10.53
C ASN A 171 -15.80 -4.09 11.89
N GLY A 172 -16.62 -3.03 12.06
CA GLY A 172 -16.69 -2.28 13.32
C GLY A 172 -15.53 -1.31 13.53
N PHE A 173 -14.87 -0.87 12.46
CA PHE A 173 -13.79 0.12 12.51
C PHE A 173 -14.25 1.47 11.98
N THR A 174 -13.73 2.53 12.58
CA THR A 174 -13.81 3.90 12.08
C THR A 174 -12.46 4.31 11.51
N VAL A 175 -12.45 4.80 10.27
CA VAL A 175 -11.23 5.28 9.62
C VAL A 175 -10.83 6.63 10.23
N LEU A 176 -9.67 6.66 10.87
CA LEU A 176 -9.08 7.84 11.52
C LEU A 176 -8.32 8.72 10.53
N HIS A 177 -7.61 8.09 9.59
CA HIS A 177 -6.74 8.78 8.66
C HIS A 177 -6.75 8.11 7.29
N ARG A 178 -6.72 8.95 6.26
CA ARG A 178 -6.58 8.57 4.86
C ARG A 178 -5.58 9.50 4.19
N SER A 179 -4.65 8.93 3.44
CA SER A 179 -3.82 9.70 2.53
C SER A 179 -3.53 8.88 1.27
N SER A 180 -3.01 9.55 0.25
CA SER A 180 -2.67 8.92 -1.03
C SER A 180 -1.39 9.49 -1.59
N SER A 181 -0.60 8.67 -2.28
CA SER A 181 0.57 9.19 -2.97
C SER A 181 0.15 10.16 -4.08
N ASN A 182 0.86 11.29 -4.14
CA ASN A 182 0.67 12.30 -5.17
C ASN A 182 2.01 12.65 -5.82
N LEU A 183 2.72 11.63 -6.31
CA LEU A 183 4.04 11.78 -6.89
C LEU A 183 3.95 11.75 -8.42
N PHE A 184 4.78 12.56 -9.06
CA PHE A 184 4.81 12.64 -10.52
C PHE A 184 5.30 11.32 -11.15
N GLN A 185 4.56 10.86 -12.16
CA GLN A 185 4.80 9.61 -12.89
C GLN A 185 5.05 8.42 -11.94
N SER A 186 4.11 8.18 -11.03
CA SER A 186 4.13 7.01 -10.17
C SER A 186 2.77 6.34 -10.06
N SER A 187 2.78 5.10 -9.57
CA SER A 187 1.58 4.44 -9.06
C SER A 187 0.95 5.28 -7.93
N ILE A 188 -0.33 5.06 -7.68
CA ILE A 188 -1.07 5.71 -6.60
C ILE A 188 -1.37 4.65 -5.56
N TYR A 189 -0.85 4.84 -4.34
CA TYR A 189 -1.16 4.01 -3.18
C TYR A 189 -2.03 4.79 -2.22
N TYR A 190 -2.85 4.06 -1.50
CA TYR A 190 -3.62 4.54 -0.37
C TYR A 190 -3.00 4.10 0.93
N PHE A 191 -3.06 4.98 1.93
CA PHE A 191 -2.61 4.74 3.29
C PHE A 191 -3.76 5.03 4.24
N TYR A 192 -4.14 4.03 5.03
CA TYR A 192 -5.30 4.07 5.91
C TYR A 192 -4.89 3.71 7.32
N VAL A 193 -5.49 4.40 8.28
CA VAL A 193 -5.47 4.05 9.71
C VAL A 193 -6.90 4.01 10.17
N ALA A 194 -7.32 2.88 10.73
CA ALA A 194 -8.65 2.71 11.28
C ALA A 194 -8.55 2.16 12.70
N SER A 195 -9.54 2.49 13.53
CA SER A 195 -9.60 2.08 14.92
C SER A 195 -11.00 1.58 15.29
N ARG A 196 -11.06 0.58 16.16
CA ARG A 196 -12.29 0.11 16.81
C ARG A 196 -12.76 1.07 17.92
N HIS A 197 -11.81 1.79 18.51
CA HIS A 197 -12.00 2.75 19.60
C HIS A 197 -11.53 4.17 19.20
N PRO A 198 -12.18 4.81 18.21
CA PRO A 198 -11.73 6.08 17.65
C PRO A 198 -11.60 7.23 18.67
N GLU A 199 -12.36 7.19 19.75
CA GLU A 199 -12.33 8.15 20.85
C GLU A 199 -10.95 8.27 21.50
N LYS A 200 -10.21 7.16 21.61
CA LYS A 200 -8.84 7.13 22.16
C LYS A 200 -7.87 7.97 21.35
N TRP A 201 -8.17 8.16 20.06
CA TRP A 201 -7.28 8.73 19.07
C TRP A 201 -7.71 10.14 18.61
N SER A 202 -8.82 10.65 19.13
CA SER A 202 -9.44 11.93 18.76
C SER A 202 -8.53 13.15 18.92
N HIS A 203 -7.59 13.11 19.87
CA HIS A 203 -6.61 14.18 20.10
C HIS A 203 -5.45 14.18 19.09
N LEU A 204 -5.23 13.06 18.37
CA LEU A 204 -4.17 12.89 17.38
C LEU A 204 -4.71 12.95 15.95
N PHE A 205 -5.91 12.44 15.73
CA PHE A 205 -6.54 12.33 14.42
C PHE A 205 -7.86 13.09 14.38
N GLN A 206 -7.97 13.99 13.41
CA GLN A 206 -9.25 14.59 13.05
C GLN A 206 -9.98 13.64 12.11
N VAL A 207 -10.94 12.89 12.62
CA VAL A 207 -11.83 12.06 11.81
C VAL A 207 -12.65 12.98 10.91
N LYS A 208 -12.61 12.74 9.60
CA LYS A 208 -13.41 13.50 8.62
C LYS A 208 -14.19 12.54 7.75
N ASP A 209 -15.37 12.99 7.33
CA ASP A 209 -16.20 12.27 6.39
C ASP A 209 -15.45 12.09 5.05
N ILE A 210 -15.68 10.95 4.39
CA ILE A 210 -15.03 10.65 3.12
C ILE A 210 -15.36 11.71 2.06
N ASN A 211 -16.59 12.22 2.03
CA ASN A 211 -17.02 13.21 1.05
C ASN A 211 -16.24 14.54 1.18
N GLU A 212 -15.83 14.89 2.40
CA GLU A 212 -14.98 16.06 2.65
C GLU A 212 -13.52 15.84 2.22
N GLN A 213 -13.11 14.58 2.05
CA GLN A 213 -11.74 14.18 1.73
C GLN A 213 -11.55 13.74 0.28
N LEU A 214 -12.62 13.36 -0.44
CA LEU A 214 -12.51 12.86 -1.83
C LEU A 214 -11.79 13.85 -2.77
N GLY A 215 -11.96 15.16 -2.57
CA GLY A 215 -11.25 16.18 -3.35
C GLY A 215 -9.75 16.33 -3.00
N ARG A 216 -9.30 15.79 -1.86
CA ARG A 216 -7.90 15.84 -1.39
C ARG A 216 -7.15 14.54 -1.64
N ILE A 217 -7.86 13.43 -1.77
CA ILE A 217 -7.29 12.13 -2.12
C ILE A 217 -7.01 12.11 -3.62
N ASN A 218 -5.81 11.69 -4.01
CA ASN A 218 -5.46 11.48 -5.40
C ASN A 218 -6.19 10.24 -5.92
N THR A 219 -7.25 10.46 -6.67
CA THR A 219 -8.05 9.43 -7.35
C THR A 219 -7.69 9.31 -8.84
N GLY A 220 -6.48 9.73 -9.22
CA GLY A 220 -5.99 9.64 -10.59
C GLY A 220 -6.13 10.94 -11.40
N ASN A 221 -6.66 12.01 -10.82
CA ASN A 221 -6.80 13.31 -11.49
C ASN A 221 -5.51 13.77 -12.18
N ASN A 222 -4.36 13.59 -11.52
CA ASN A 222 -3.07 13.98 -12.07
C ASN A 222 -2.62 13.10 -13.25
N VAL A 223 -3.05 11.84 -13.28
CA VAL A 223 -2.84 10.95 -14.44
C VAL A 223 -3.64 11.46 -15.63
N PHE A 224 -4.91 11.84 -15.43
CA PHE A 224 -5.77 12.39 -16.48
C PHE A 224 -5.27 13.72 -17.03
N ILE A 225 -4.88 14.66 -16.17
CA ILE A 225 -4.36 15.98 -16.58
C ILE A 225 -3.11 15.79 -17.45
N PHE A 226 -2.17 14.94 -17.01
CA PHE A 226 -0.96 14.68 -17.76
C PHE A 226 -1.25 14.00 -19.11
N GLY A 227 -2.09 12.97 -19.13
CA GLY A 227 -2.49 12.30 -20.38
C GLY A 227 -3.12 13.27 -21.38
N THR A 228 -3.97 14.17 -20.90
CA THR A 228 -4.60 15.20 -21.75
C THR A 228 -3.57 16.17 -22.33
N LEU A 229 -2.62 16.62 -21.50
CA LEU A 229 -1.57 17.55 -21.94
C LEU A 229 -0.64 16.87 -22.97
N HIS A 230 -0.30 15.60 -22.75
CA HIS A 230 0.50 14.80 -23.66
C HIS A 230 -0.17 14.65 -25.04
N LEU A 231 -1.46 14.30 -25.07
CA LEU A 231 -2.22 14.17 -26.32
C LEU A 231 -2.30 15.49 -27.08
N LYS A 232 -2.55 16.61 -26.38
CA LYS A 232 -2.55 17.94 -27.01
C LYS A 232 -1.20 18.30 -27.63
N LEU A 233 -0.10 17.99 -26.94
CA LEU A 233 1.24 18.21 -27.45
C LEU A 233 1.53 17.34 -28.67
N GLU A 234 1.15 16.06 -28.63
CA GLU A 234 1.31 15.15 -29.76
C GLU A 234 0.54 15.64 -30.99
N MET A 235 -0.71 16.08 -30.81
CA MET A 235 -1.52 16.67 -31.89
C MET A 235 -0.89 17.94 -32.47
N LEU A 236 -0.30 18.80 -31.63
CA LEU A 236 0.39 20.00 -32.08
C LEU A 236 1.62 19.65 -32.93
N ILE A 237 2.42 18.69 -32.47
CA ILE A 237 3.61 18.20 -33.21
C ILE A 237 3.19 17.61 -34.56
N ARG A 238 2.15 16.76 -34.59
CA ARG A 238 1.64 16.17 -35.84
C ARG A 238 1.16 17.23 -36.83
N LYS A 239 0.47 18.27 -36.37
CA LYS A 239 0.08 19.41 -37.22
C LYS A 239 1.29 20.11 -37.80
N LEU A 240 2.29 20.46 -36.98
CA LEU A 240 3.51 21.14 -37.43
C LEU A 240 4.30 20.30 -38.46
N LEU A 241 4.45 18.99 -38.22
CA LEU A 241 5.11 18.08 -39.16
C LEU A 241 4.30 17.88 -40.46
N GLY A 242 2.98 17.86 -40.38
CA GLY A 242 2.10 17.84 -41.55
C GLY A 242 2.23 19.09 -42.41
N PHE A 243 2.31 20.28 -41.79
CA PHE A 243 2.58 21.54 -42.47
C PHE A 243 3.95 21.57 -43.17
N LEU A 244 4.98 20.97 -42.55
CA LEU A 244 6.32 20.86 -43.14
C LEU A 244 6.36 19.92 -44.36
N LYS A 245 5.54 18.85 -44.38
CA LYS A 245 5.40 17.98 -45.55
C LYS A 245 4.73 18.66 -46.75
N ILE A 246 3.82 19.61 -46.52
CA ILE A 246 3.10 20.31 -47.61
C ILE A 246 3.97 21.38 -48.27
N LYS A 247 4.95 21.96 -47.56
CA LYS A 247 5.84 23.00 -48.11
C LYS A 247 7.00 22.48 -48.96
N ASN A 248 7.26 21.16 -48.96
CA ASN A 248 8.36 20.53 -49.70
C ASN A 248 7.91 19.80 -50.98
N ASN A 249 6.64 19.96 -51.37
CA ASN A 249 6.08 19.59 -52.68
C ASN A 249 5.69 20.86 -53.44
#